data_AF-A0A9D9IMP5-F1
#
_entry.id   AF-A0A9D9IMP5-F1
#
_cell.length_a   1.000
_cell.length_b   1.000
_cell.length_c   1.000
_cell.angle_alpha   90.00
_cell.angle_beta   90.00
_cell.angle_gamma   90.00
#
_symmetry.space_group_name_H-M   'P 1'
#
loop_
_entity.id
_entity.type
_entity.pdbx_description
1 polymer ?
#
loop_
_entity_poly.entity_id
_entity_poly.type
_entity_poly.pdbx_seq_one_letter_code
_entity_poly.pdbx_strand_id
1 'polypeptide(L)' 'MNKGKYVFSQLLDFLDKDVFLRISNKYNGNRYVKSFTCWNQLAVMMFGQLSNR' A
#
# COMPACT_ATOMS: atom_id res chain seq x y z
N MET A 1 25.10 -2.48 1.40
CA MET A 1 24.04 -1.65 2.00
C MET A 1 23.44 -0.78 0.91
N ASN A 2 22.20 -1.03 0.50
CA ASN A 2 21.61 -0.40 -0.68
C ASN A 2 21.52 1.12 -0.48
N LYS A 3 22.33 1.88 -1.23
CA LYS A 3 22.29 3.34 -1.26
C LYS A 3 21.21 3.78 -2.26
N GLY A 4 19.96 3.79 -1.83
CA GLY A 4 18.83 4.26 -2.66
C GLY A 4 17.46 3.91 -2.08
N LYS A 5 16.41 4.64 -2.49
CA LYS A 5 15.01 4.22 -2.24
C LYS A 5 14.73 2.95 -3.04
N TYR A 6 14.03 1.99 -2.44
CA TYR A 6 13.59 0.79 -3.17
C TYR A 6 12.67 1.18 -4.33
N VAL A 7 12.79 0.48 -5.47
CA VAL A 7 11.90 0.69 -6.63
C VAL A 7 10.43 0.55 -6.23
N PHE A 8 10.12 -0.40 -5.33
CA PHE A 8 8.79 -0.55 -4.77
C PHE A 8 8.32 0.68 -3.96
N SER A 9 9.22 1.33 -3.21
CA SER A 9 8.91 2.57 -2.50
C SER A 9 8.67 3.73 -3.46
N GLN A 10 9.38 3.77 -4.59
CA GLN A 10 9.13 4.77 -5.64
C GLN A 10 7.78 4.53 -6.32
N LEU A 11 7.42 3.26 -6.55
CA LEU A 11 6.10 2.88 -7.07
C LEU A 11 4.97 3.27 -6.11
N LEU A 12 5.13 3.01 -4.82
CA LEU A 12 4.16 3.45 -3.81
C LEU A 12 4.10 4.98 -3.68
N ASP A 13 5.20 5.71 -3.89
CA ASP A 13 5.21 7.18 -3.90
C ASP A 13 4.37 7.77 -5.07
N PHE A 14 4.12 7.01 -6.15
CA PHE A 14 3.18 7.43 -7.21
C PHE A 14 1.72 7.33 -6.78
N LEU A 15 1.40 6.49 -5.78
CA LEU A 15 0.06 6.42 -5.21
C LEU A 15 -0.03 7.37 -4.02
N ASP A 16 -0.88 8.39 -4.15
CA ASP A 16 -1.16 9.29 -3.05
C ASP A 16 -1.85 8.54 -1.90
N LYS A 17 -1.08 8.31 -0.83
CA LYS A 17 -1.53 7.59 0.37
C LYS A 17 -2.68 8.30 1.07
N ASP A 18 -2.70 9.62 1.07
CA ASP A 18 -3.74 10.40 1.75
C ASP A 18 -5.08 10.32 1.01
N VAL A 19 -5.04 10.38 -0.33
CA VAL A 19 -6.22 10.15 -1.16
C VAL A 19 -6.77 8.74 -0.94
N PHE A 20 -5.90 7.72 -0.93
CA PHE A 20 -6.32 6.35 -0.68
C PHE A 20 -6.91 6.18 0.73
N LEU A 21 -6.26 6.74 1.76
CA LEU A 21 -6.73 6.64 3.13
C LEU A 21 -8.09 7.34 3.30
N ARG A 22 -8.30 8.48 2.64
CA ARG A 22 -9.59 9.19 2.63
C ARG A 22 -10.70 8.35 2.00
N ILE A 23 -10.42 7.65 0.90
CA ILE A 23 -11.38 6.73 0.27
C ILE A 23 -11.64 5.52 1.18
N SER A 24 -10.58 4.90 1.70
CA SER A 24 -10.68 3.76 2.61
C SER A 24 -11.51 4.10 3.85
N ASN A 25 -11.31 5.27 4.44
CA ASN A 25 -12.11 5.73 5.58
C ASN A 25 -13.55 6.07 5.19
N LYS A 26 -13.78 6.68 4.01
CA LYS A 26 -15.13 6.99 3.51
C LYS A 26 -16.01 5.73 3.39
N TYR A 27 -15.42 4.63 2.95
CA TYR A 27 -16.12 3.34 2.81
C TYR A 27 -15.95 2.42 4.02
N ASN A 28 -15.34 2.91 5.11
CA ASN A 28 -15.04 2.12 6.30
C ASN A 28 -14.26 0.83 5.99
N GLY A 29 -13.36 0.88 5.01
CA GLY A 29 -12.57 -0.28 4.54
C GLY A 29 -11.59 -0.84 5.58
N ASN A 30 -11.29 -0.06 6.63
CA ASN A 30 -10.51 -0.52 7.78
C ASN A 30 -11.38 -0.95 8.97
N ARG A 31 -12.70 -1.11 8.81
CA ARG A 31 -13.57 -1.55 9.90
C ARG A 31 -13.13 -2.94 10.37
N TYR A 32 -12.76 -3.03 11.66
CA TYR A 32 -12.22 -4.25 12.33
C TYR A 32 -10.78 -4.65 11.99
N VAL A 33 -10.03 -3.83 11.26
CA VAL A 33 -8.59 -4.08 11.08
C VAL A 33 -7.85 -3.89 12.41
N LYS A 34 -7.10 -4.90 12.85
CA LYS A 34 -6.25 -4.82 14.06
C LYS A 34 -4.84 -4.31 13.78
N SER A 35 -4.18 -4.84 12.74
CA SER A 35 -2.78 -4.50 12.41
C SER A 35 -2.51 -4.42 10.91
N PHE A 36 -3.41 -4.94 10.07
CA PHE A 36 -3.22 -5.05 8.62
C PHE A 36 -4.17 -4.12 7.85
N THR A 37 -3.76 -2.88 7.66
CA THR A 37 -4.57 -1.85 6.99
C THR A 37 -4.82 -2.16 5.53
N CYS A 38 -5.89 -1.60 4.98
CA CYS A 38 -6.18 -1.67 3.54
C CYS A 38 -5.01 -1.14 2.68
N TRP A 39 -4.22 -0.20 3.21
CA TRP A 39 -2.98 0.26 2.59
C TRP A 39 -1.91 -0.83 2.53
N ASN A 40 -1.68 -1.55 3.63
CA ASN A 40 -0.76 -2.69 3.64
C ASN A 40 -1.25 -3.81 2.71
N GLN A 41 -2.57 -4.04 2.64
CA GLN A 41 -3.16 -5.00 1.70
C GLN A 41 -2.86 -4.63 0.25
N LEU A 42 -3.04 -3.36 -0.13
CA LEU A 42 -2.71 -2.87 -1.46
C LEU A 42 -1.23 -3.03 -1.76
N ALA A 43 -0.35 -2.67 -0.82
CA ALA A 43 1.09 -2.82 -0.98
C ALA A 43 1.48 -4.29 -1.20
N VAL A 44 0.91 -5.23 -0.43
CA VAL A 44 1.19 -6.67 -0.58
C VAL A 44 0.66 -7.20 -1.91
N MET A 45 -0.54 -6.78 -2.36
CA MET A 45 -1.07 -7.19 -3.66
C MET A 45 -0.19 -6.69 -4.81
N MET A 46 0.24 -5.43 -4.78
CA MET A 46 1.17 -4.89 -5.79
C MET A 46 2.51 -5.63 -5.78
N PHE A 47 3.04 -5.91 -4.58
CA PHE A 47 4.26 -6.70 -4.45
C PHE A 47 4.09 -8.12 -5.01
N GLY A 48 2.94 -8.76 -4.77
CA GLY A 48 2.60 -10.08 -5.32
C GLY A 48 2.56 -10.09 -6.85
N GLN A 49 1.91 -9.08 -7.46
CA GLN A 49 1.88 -8.92 -8.92
C GLN A 49 3.29 -8.71 -9.51
N LEU A 50 4.12 -7.89 -8.85
CA LEU A 50 5.51 -7.65 -9.27
C LEU A 50 6.41 -8.86 -9.07
N SER A 51 6.11 -9.72 -8.11
CA SER A 51 6.85 -10.95 -7.85
C SER A 51 6.51 -12.10 -8.81
N ASN A 52 5.52 -11.90 -9.70
CA ASN A 52 5.16 -12.75 -10.84
C ASN A 52 5.32 -14.27 -10.61
N ARG A 53 4.66 -14.79 -9.56
CA ARG A 53 4.37 -16.22 -9.38
C ARG A 53 2.91 -16.48 -9.66
#